data_AF-A0A3D2JVJ4-F1
#
_entry.id   AF-A0A3D2JVJ4-F1
#
_cell.length_a   1.000
_cell.length_b   1.000
_cell.length_c   1.000
_cell.angle_alpha   90.00
_cell.angle_beta   90.00
_cell.angle_gamma   90.00
#
_symmetry.space_group_name_H-M   'P 1'
#
loop_
_entity.id
_entity.type
_entity.pdbx_description
1 polymer ?
#
loop_
_entity_poly.entity_id
_entity_poly.type
_entity_poly.pdbx_seq_one_letter_code
_entity_poly.pdbx_strand_id
1 'polypeptide(L)'
;GEVGFESWLGGGIEFTGNAGVWAPMSGDPELGLVYLPVESATGDRYGGDRPGDNLFSDSIVAVDIKTGERQWHYQLTHHDIWDWDIPSAPVLSDLPNGRKILMSVTKQNWVYTFDRETGEPIWPIEEQPVPAGDVPGEWYSPTQPFPTRPAPYDRQGFTEDDLIDWTPEIRALALEAIEGFRLAPSVYTPPSLADADDGTRGVLTLPSATGGANWEGSAIDPETGILYVPSRTALAVMSLGKDEDSDLDLSAAFGVRVPRVQGLEIVKPPYGRITAIDMNSGDHLWMIANADTPDQIKNHRLLEGVDIERTGIPTRSGIFVTKTLLFVGEGTGGRGASPIFRAVDKATGEIIAELDLPNNQSGLPFTYEHDGKQYLAMFVSGGGQAAELVAYALP
;
A
#
# COMPACT_ATOMS: atom_id res chain seq x y z
N GLY A 1 3.97 9.12 31.79
CA GLY A 1 2.58 9.02 31.33
C GLY A 1 2.15 7.58 31.43
N GLU A 2 1.13 7.21 30.65
CA GLU A 2 0.79 5.81 30.36
C GLU A 2 1.87 5.18 29.45
N VAL A 3 1.78 3.87 29.19
CA VAL A 3 2.74 3.15 28.33
C VAL A 3 2.82 3.83 26.96
N GLY A 4 4.03 3.99 26.43
CA GLY A 4 4.29 4.62 25.13
C GLY A 4 4.55 6.13 25.23
N PHE A 5 4.09 6.81 26.28
CA PHE A 5 4.34 8.24 26.49
C PHE A 5 5.84 8.59 26.49
N GLU A 6 6.67 7.70 27.02
CA GLU A 6 8.13 7.84 27.05
C GLU A 6 8.80 7.90 25.67
N SER A 7 8.12 7.43 24.62
CA SER A 7 8.60 7.48 23.24
C SER A 7 8.29 8.81 22.53
N TRP A 8 7.53 9.70 23.17
CA TRP A 8 7.25 11.05 22.67
C TRP A 8 8.18 12.04 23.37
N LEU A 9 9.31 12.33 22.73
CA LEU A 9 10.36 13.16 23.28
C LEU A 9 9.98 14.65 23.20
N GLY A 10 10.64 15.48 24.02
CA GLY A 10 10.51 16.94 23.94
C GLY A 10 9.11 17.51 24.25
N GLY A 11 8.15 16.69 24.69
CA GLY A 11 6.76 17.09 24.87
C GLY A 11 5.94 17.09 23.59
N GLY A 12 6.41 16.45 22.51
CA GLY A 12 5.76 16.45 21.20
C GLY A 12 4.29 16.02 21.24
N ILE A 13 3.93 15.08 22.11
CA ILE A 13 2.55 14.60 22.30
C ILE A 13 1.53 15.69 22.71
N GLU A 14 1.99 16.78 23.33
CA GLU A 14 1.13 17.91 23.72
C GLU A 14 0.81 18.84 22.54
N PHE A 15 1.58 18.73 21.45
CA PHE A 15 1.46 19.57 20.25
C PHE A 15 0.93 18.78 19.06
N THR A 16 1.53 17.62 18.76
CA THR A 16 1.13 16.72 17.67
C THR A 16 0.91 15.30 18.20
N GLY A 17 -0.13 14.63 17.71
CA GLY A 17 -0.60 13.34 18.22
C GLY A 17 -1.53 12.68 17.22
N ASN A 18 -2.74 12.27 17.64
CA ASN A 18 -3.79 11.76 16.74
C ASN A 18 -3.45 10.45 16.00
N ALA A 19 -2.88 9.48 16.72
CA ALA A 19 -2.76 8.10 16.27
C ALA A 19 -4.10 7.34 16.47
N GLY A 20 -5.10 7.67 15.65
CA GLY A 20 -6.43 7.06 15.67
C GLY A 20 -6.51 5.71 14.94
N VAL A 21 -7.74 5.23 14.75
CA VAL A 21 -8.04 3.96 14.04
C VAL A 21 -9.12 4.25 13.00
N TRP A 22 -8.70 4.73 11.82
CA TRP A 22 -9.61 5.04 10.72
C TRP A 22 -9.94 3.81 9.87
N ALA A 23 -8.99 2.88 9.75
CA ALA A 23 -9.16 1.64 9.01
C ALA A 23 -10.08 0.66 9.76
N PRO A 24 -10.76 -0.26 9.06
CA PRO A 24 -11.60 -1.25 9.73
C PRO A 24 -10.77 -2.14 10.68
N MET A 25 -11.33 -2.46 11.84
CA MET A 25 -10.73 -3.38 12.81
C MET A 25 -11.06 -4.84 12.45
N SER A 26 -10.27 -5.79 12.95
CA SER A 26 -10.63 -7.21 12.97
C SER A 26 -10.78 -7.72 14.40
N GLY A 27 -11.42 -8.87 14.58
CA GLY A 27 -11.60 -9.46 15.91
C GLY A 27 -11.66 -10.98 15.87
N ASP A 28 -11.21 -11.60 16.94
CA ASP A 28 -11.25 -13.04 17.17
C ASP A 28 -12.21 -13.33 18.34
N PRO A 29 -13.43 -13.84 18.06
CA PRO A 29 -14.38 -14.22 19.10
C PRO A 29 -13.94 -15.37 20.00
N GLU A 30 -13.05 -16.27 19.55
CA GLU A 30 -12.53 -17.38 20.36
C GLU A 30 -11.58 -16.85 21.45
N LEU A 31 -10.72 -15.90 21.08
CA LEU A 31 -9.77 -15.27 21.99
C LEU A 31 -10.38 -14.10 22.78
N GLY A 32 -11.51 -13.54 22.30
CA GLY A 32 -12.10 -12.33 22.88
C GLY A 32 -11.29 -11.07 22.58
N LEU A 33 -10.57 -11.04 21.45
CA LEU A 33 -9.66 -9.96 21.08
C LEU A 33 -10.20 -9.12 19.92
N VAL A 34 -9.89 -7.82 19.95
CA VAL A 34 -10.01 -6.90 18.82
C VAL A 34 -8.62 -6.38 18.47
N TYR A 35 -8.31 -6.31 17.17
CA TYR A 35 -7.05 -5.84 16.64
C TYR A 35 -7.24 -4.48 15.98
N LEU A 36 -6.52 -3.49 16.50
CA LEU A 36 -6.60 -2.09 16.12
C LEU A 36 -5.41 -1.76 15.19
N PRO A 37 -5.64 -1.48 13.89
CA PRO A 37 -4.63 -0.88 13.03
C PRO A 37 -4.54 0.61 13.34
N VAL A 38 -3.58 0.99 14.19
CA VAL A 38 -3.38 2.38 14.60
C VAL A 38 -2.66 3.16 13.50
N GLU A 39 -3.16 4.34 13.19
CA GLU A 39 -2.65 5.19 12.12
C GLU A 39 -1.37 5.95 12.52
N SER A 40 -0.74 6.61 11.54
CA SER A 40 0.43 7.47 11.77
C SER A 40 0.07 8.68 12.65
N ALA A 41 1.05 9.20 13.38
CA ALA A 41 0.86 10.45 14.11
C ALA A 41 0.73 11.64 13.14
N THR A 42 0.02 12.70 13.54
CA THR A 42 -0.11 13.96 12.80
C THR A 42 1.24 14.46 12.30
N GLY A 43 1.25 14.98 11.07
CA GLY A 43 2.46 15.44 10.41
C GLY A 43 2.98 14.36 9.47
N ASP A 44 2.13 13.94 8.53
CA ASP A 44 2.27 12.75 7.68
C ASP A 44 3.66 12.58 7.04
N ARG A 45 4.37 13.69 6.77
CA ARG A 45 5.69 13.68 6.12
C ARG A 45 6.79 14.40 6.88
N TYR A 46 6.46 14.99 8.02
CA TYR A 46 7.41 15.74 8.84
C TYR A 46 7.14 15.47 10.32
N GLY A 47 8.17 15.04 11.04
CA GLY A 47 8.08 14.57 12.42
C GLY A 47 8.83 15.44 13.43
N GLY A 48 9.44 16.57 13.02
CA GLY A 48 10.27 17.39 13.92
C GLY A 48 9.52 17.96 15.13
N ASP A 49 8.19 18.05 15.03
CA ASP A 49 7.27 18.46 16.09
C ASP A 49 6.95 17.35 17.11
N ARG A 50 7.36 16.10 16.83
CA ARG A 50 7.13 14.89 17.65
C ARG A 50 8.34 13.95 17.65
N PRO A 51 9.52 14.38 18.12
CA PRO A 51 10.70 13.52 18.13
C PRO A 51 10.47 12.22 18.94
N GLY A 52 11.07 11.12 18.48
CA GLY A 52 10.97 9.79 19.09
C GLY A 52 10.02 8.84 18.36
N ASP A 53 9.94 7.58 18.80
CA ASP A 53 9.25 6.52 18.05
C ASP A 53 7.73 6.71 17.95
N ASN A 54 7.13 7.56 18.78
CA ASN A 54 5.71 7.92 18.75
C ASN A 54 4.72 6.77 19.02
N LEU A 55 5.09 5.82 19.88
CA LEU A 55 4.21 4.70 20.26
C LEU A 55 2.88 5.21 20.86
N PHE A 56 1.70 4.79 20.38
CA PHE A 56 1.38 3.62 19.54
C PHE A 56 1.06 3.94 18.06
N SER A 57 1.59 5.01 17.46
CA SER A 57 1.39 5.22 16.02
C SER A 57 1.90 4.02 15.21
N ASP A 58 1.31 3.82 14.04
CA ASP A 58 1.76 2.81 13.05
C ASP A 58 1.87 1.40 13.65
N SER A 59 0.97 1.08 14.59
CA SER A 59 1.02 -0.14 15.39
C SER A 59 -0.21 -1.00 15.20
N ILE A 60 -0.04 -2.32 15.28
CA ILE A 60 -1.15 -3.22 15.59
C ILE A 60 -1.26 -3.29 17.11
N VAL A 61 -2.44 -2.97 17.65
CA VAL A 61 -2.73 -3.09 19.08
C VAL A 61 -3.85 -4.09 19.30
N ALA A 62 -3.60 -5.16 20.04
CA ALA A 62 -4.62 -6.12 20.44
C ALA A 62 -5.18 -5.77 21.82
N VAL A 63 -6.51 -5.72 21.93
CA VAL A 63 -7.22 -5.41 23.17
C VAL A 63 -8.26 -6.48 23.49
N ASP A 64 -8.54 -6.70 24.77
CA ASP A 64 -9.71 -7.49 25.18
C ASP A 64 -11.00 -6.74 24.81
N ILE A 65 -11.93 -7.43 24.16
CA ILE A 65 -13.16 -6.82 23.62
C ILE A 65 -14.11 -6.28 24.71
N LYS A 66 -14.04 -6.80 25.94
CA LYS A 66 -14.94 -6.42 27.03
C LYS A 66 -14.35 -5.30 27.90
N THR A 67 -13.05 -5.33 28.14
CA THR A 67 -12.37 -4.40 29.06
C THR A 67 -11.64 -3.28 28.33
N GLY A 68 -11.25 -3.49 27.08
CA GLY A 68 -10.34 -2.60 26.35
C GLY A 68 -8.88 -2.70 26.82
N GLU A 69 -8.55 -3.63 27.72
CA GLU A 69 -7.19 -3.81 28.19
C GLU A 69 -6.29 -4.34 27.08
N ARG A 70 -5.17 -3.65 26.85
CA ARG A 70 -4.15 -4.04 25.88
C ARG A 70 -3.53 -5.38 26.27
N GLN A 71 -3.59 -6.35 25.36
CA GLN A 71 -2.96 -7.66 25.50
C GLN A 71 -1.54 -7.63 24.93
N TRP A 72 -1.39 -7.19 23.69
CA TRP A 72 -0.11 -7.03 23.02
C TRP A 72 -0.17 -5.90 21.99
N HIS A 73 1.00 -5.46 21.52
CA HIS A 73 1.10 -4.55 20.39
C HIS A 73 2.41 -4.79 19.65
N TYR A 74 2.49 -4.31 18.41
CA TYR A 74 3.73 -4.24 17.64
C TYR A 74 3.71 -2.98 16.75
N GLN A 75 4.77 -2.17 16.81
CA GLN A 75 4.92 -0.97 15.98
C GLN A 75 5.63 -1.32 14.66
N LEU A 76 5.01 -1.01 13.53
CA LEU A 76 5.48 -1.38 12.19
C LEU A 76 6.36 -0.31 11.54
N THR A 77 6.22 0.95 11.96
CA THR A 77 7.09 2.07 11.57
C THR A 77 7.44 2.87 12.81
N HIS A 78 8.73 3.07 13.08
CA HIS A 78 9.17 4.01 14.10
C HIS A 78 9.17 5.42 13.52
N HIS A 79 8.55 6.38 14.20
CA HIS A 79 8.56 7.79 13.79
C HIS A 79 8.24 7.98 12.30
N ASP A 80 7.01 7.65 11.90
CA ASP A 80 6.61 7.71 10.50
C ASP A 80 6.71 9.14 9.96
N ILE A 81 7.39 9.31 8.81
CA ILE A 81 7.51 10.56 8.04
C ILE A 81 7.22 10.31 6.54
N TRP A 82 6.45 9.28 6.23
CA TRP A 82 6.12 8.83 4.88
C TRP A 82 4.62 8.66 4.63
N ASP A 83 3.77 8.86 5.65
CA ASP A 83 2.33 8.61 5.63
C ASP A 83 2.04 7.11 5.45
N TRP A 84 2.78 6.25 6.15
CA TRP A 84 2.69 4.80 6.03
C TRP A 84 1.87 4.13 7.13
N ASP A 85 0.78 4.79 7.50
CA ASP A 85 -0.28 4.23 8.35
C ASP A 85 -0.81 2.88 7.83
N ILE A 86 -1.45 2.13 8.73
CA ILE A 86 -1.98 0.80 8.45
C ILE A 86 -3.39 0.93 7.84
N PRO A 87 -3.57 0.70 6.53
CA PRO A 87 -4.72 1.24 5.81
C PRO A 87 -5.90 0.27 5.72
N SER A 88 -5.78 -0.94 6.27
CA SER A 88 -6.77 -2.01 6.11
C SER A 88 -6.85 -2.90 7.35
N ALA A 89 -7.93 -3.68 7.43
CA ALA A 89 -8.13 -4.61 8.53
C ALA A 89 -7.03 -5.68 8.57
N PRO A 90 -6.45 -5.98 9.75
CA PRO A 90 -5.58 -7.13 9.89
C PRO A 90 -6.34 -8.43 9.56
N VAL A 91 -5.79 -9.25 8.68
CA VAL A 91 -6.41 -10.49 8.21
C VAL A 91 -6.10 -11.62 9.17
N LEU A 92 -7.13 -12.27 9.70
CA LEU A 92 -7.01 -13.42 10.59
C LEU A 92 -7.20 -14.71 9.80
N SER A 93 -6.34 -15.71 10.02
CA SER A 93 -6.51 -17.02 9.39
C SER A 93 -5.95 -18.17 10.24
N ASP A 94 -6.64 -19.29 10.20
CA ASP A 94 -6.09 -20.60 10.59
C ASP A 94 -5.45 -21.19 9.32
N LEU A 95 -4.12 -21.32 9.30
CA LEU A 95 -3.41 -21.85 8.14
C LEU A 95 -3.42 -23.39 8.11
N PRO A 96 -3.33 -24.02 6.92
CA PRO A 96 -3.24 -25.47 6.79
C PRO A 96 -2.09 -26.14 7.56
N ASN A 97 -0.99 -25.43 7.80
CA ASN A 97 0.12 -25.91 8.63
C ASN A 97 -0.15 -25.87 10.15
N GLY A 98 -1.34 -25.43 10.57
CA GLY A 98 -1.76 -25.37 11.97
C GLY A 98 -1.47 -24.05 12.69
N ARG A 99 -0.81 -23.07 12.03
CA ARG A 99 -0.57 -21.75 12.63
C ARG A 99 -1.82 -20.88 12.59
N LYS A 100 -2.12 -20.19 13.69
CA LYS A 100 -3.20 -19.20 13.80
C LYS A 100 -2.60 -17.81 13.73
N ILE A 101 -2.80 -17.12 12.61
CA ILE A 101 -2.04 -15.90 12.30
C ILE A 101 -2.92 -14.67 12.17
N LEU A 102 -2.31 -13.52 12.41
CA LEU A 102 -2.75 -12.19 12.01
C LEU A 102 -1.76 -11.64 10.99
N MET A 103 -2.27 -11.12 9.88
CA MET A 103 -1.48 -10.51 8.81
C MET A 103 -1.88 -9.04 8.65
N SER A 104 -0.90 -8.15 8.64
CA SER A 104 -1.09 -6.74 8.31
C SER A 104 -0.44 -6.45 6.96
N VAL A 105 -1.27 -6.13 5.96
CA VAL A 105 -0.81 -5.71 4.62
C VAL A 105 -0.64 -4.19 4.67
N THR A 106 0.60 -3.73 4.50
CA THR A 106 0.96 -2.34 4.83
C THR A 106 1.33 -1.52 3.60
N LYS A 107 1.25 -0.19 3.71
CA LYS A 107 1.56 0.74 2.61
C LYS A 107 2.99 0.59 2.07
N GLN A 108 3.94 0.15 2.90
CA GLN A 108 5.35 -0.09 2.57
C GLN A 108 5.59 -1.27 1.62
N ASN A 109 4.57 -2.06 1.30
CA ASN A 109 4.67 -3.29 0.50
C ASN A 109 5.05 -4.57 1.24
N TRP A 110 4.89 -4.60 2.57
CA TRP A 110 5.10 -5.82 3.36
C TRP A 110 3.79 -6.44 3.87
N VAL A 111 3.89 -7.72 4.24
CA VAL A 111 2.88 -8.42 5.02
C VAL A 111 3.48 -8.79 6.38
N TYR A 112 3.31 -7.92 7.37
CA TYR A 112 3.72 -8.23 8.74
C TYR A 112 2.82 -9.33 9.29
N THR A 113 3.41 -10.38 9.86
CA THR A 113 2.65 -11.57 10.24
C THR A 113 3.01 -12.03 11.65
N PHE A 114 1.98 -12.20 12.48
CA PHE A 114 2.11 -12.50 13.91
C PHE A 114 1.25 -13.70 14.30
N ASP A 115 1.64 -14.40 15.35
CA ASP A 115 0.69 -15.23 16.10
C ASP A 115 -0.40 -14.30 16.64
N ARG A 116 -1.67 -14.60 16.33
CA ARG A 116 -2.75 -13.66 16.63
C ARG A 116 -3.10 -13.58 18.12
N GLU A 117 -2.71 -14.57 18.92
CA GLU A 117 -2.94 -14.57 20.37
C GLU A 117 -1.84 -13.79 21.09
N THR A 118 -0.58 -14.00 20.72
CA THR A 118 0.57 -13.48 21.47
C THR A 118 1.18 -12.22 20.88
N GLY A 119 0.99 -11.96 19.58
CA GLY A 119 1.68 -10.90 18.86
C GLY A 119 3.13 -11.23 18.51
N GLU A 120 3.59 -12.47 18.74
CA GLU A 120 4.94 -12.89 18.37
C GLU A 120 5.07 -12.99 16.84
N PRO A 121 6.14 -12.44 16.22
CA PRO A 121 6.33 -12.54 14.78
C PRO A 121 6.43 -14.00 14.31
N ILE A 122 5.68 -14.34 13.26
CA ILE A 122 5.73 -15.66 12.64
C ILE A 122 7.05 -15.90 11.90
N TRP A 123 7.60 -14.84 11.32
CA TRP A 123 8.94 -14.80 10.75
C TRP A 123 9.73 -13.70 11.42
N PRO A 124 11.07 -13.80 11.48
CA PRO A 124 11.90 -12.76 12.06
C PRO A 124 11.62 -11.39 11.44
N ILE A 125 11.56 -10.37 12.28
CA ILE A 125 11.55 -8.96 11.91
C ILE A 125 12.82 -8.37 12.50
N GLU A 126 13.69 -7.85 11.64
CA GLU A 126 15.02 -7.39 12.03
C GLU A 126 15.06 -5.86 12.09
N GLU A 127 15.57 -5.32 13.19
CA GLU A 127 15.91 -3.90 13.27
C GLU A 127 17.13 -3.61 12.39
N GLN A 128 16.97 -2.79 11.36
CA GLN A 128 18.06 -2.40 10.47
C GLN A 128 18.28 -0.89 10.49
N PRO A 129 19.53 -0.42 10.42
CA PRO A 129 19.82 1.00 10.26
C PRO A 129 19.20 1.56 8.97
N VAL A 130 18.63 2.76 9.05
CA VAL A 130 18.03 3.46 7.90
C VAL A 130 18.68 4.82 7.68
N PRO A 131 18.60 5.39 6.46
CA PRO A 131 19.18 6.70 6.18
C PRO A 131 18.52 7.82 7.01
N ALA A 132 19.33 8.74 7.50
CA ALA A 132 18.86 10.05 7.98
C ALA A 132 18.82 11.05 6.82
N GLY A 133 18.01 12.09 6.98
CA GLY A 133 17.89 13.19 6.02
C GLY A 133 18.64 14.44 6.47
N ASP A 134 18.37 15.55 5.77
CA ASP A 134 18.99 16.86 6.00
C ASP A 134 17.96 17.98 6.24
N VAL A 135 16.67 17.63 6.34
CA VAL A 135 15.60 18.59 6.67
C VAL A 135 15.86 19.18 8.06
N PRO A 136 16.01 20.51 8.20
CA PRO A 136 16.25 21.14 9.48
C PRO A 136 15.11 20.89 10.48
N GLY A 137 15.45 20.55 11.72
CA GLY A 137 14.47 20.30 12.78
C GLY A 137 13.83 18.92 12.76
N GLU A 138 13.96 18.16 11.67
CA GLU A 138 13.43 16.80 11.58
C GLU A 138 14.15 15.84 12.54
N TRP A 139 13.40 14.86 13.05
CA TRP A 139 13.93 13.73 13.80
C TRP A 139 13.93 12.49 12.90
N TYR A 140 14.99 11.69 12.97
CA TYR A 140 15.10 10.47 12.16
C TYR A 140 15.30 9.27 13.07
N SER A 141 14.46 8.25 12.92
CA SER A 141 14.67 6.99 13.61
C SER A 141 16.00 6.38 13.17
N PRO A 142 16.85 5.90 14.11
CA PRO A 142 18.12 5.26 13.76
C PRO A 142 17.92 3.90 13.07
N THR A 143 16.83 3.21 13.37
CA THR A 143 16.50 1.89 12.81
C THR A 143 15.02 1.80 12.45
N GLN A 144 14.67 0.82 11.62
CA GLN A 144 13.30 0.42 11.34
C GLN A 144 13.17 -1.11 11.39
N PRO A 145 11.97 -1.64 11.63
CA PRO A 145 11.70 -3.07 11.56
C PRO A 145 11.57 -3.53 10.09
N PHE A 146 12.34 -4.54 9.70
CA PHE A 146 12.31 -5.17 8.38
C PHE A 146 11.83 -6.62 8.48
N PRO A 147 10.60 -6.93 8.03
CA PRO A 147 10.14 -8.31 7.93
C PRO A 147 11.01 -9.12 6.98
N THR A 148 11.46 -10.29 7.43
CA THR A 148 12.26 -11.19 6.58
C THR A 148 11.40 -11.99 5.61
N ARG A 149 10.11 -12.19 5.94
CA ARG A 149 9.12 -12.89 5.09
C ARG A 149 7.69 -12.41 5.32
N PRO A 150 6.83 -12.53 4.30
CA PRO A 150 7.16 -12.82 2.90
C PRO A 150 8.00 -11.69 2.28
N ALA A 151 8.55 -11.92 1.08
CA ALA A 151 9.19 -10.84 0.32
C ALA A 151 8.15 -9.72 0.04
N PRO A 152 8.58 -8.46 -0.15
CA PRO A 152 7.67 -7.36 -0.45
C PRO A 152 6.79 -7.68 -1.65
N TYR A 153 5.48 -7.48 -1.54
CA TYR A 153 4.52 -7.85 -2.61
C TYR A 153 4.55 -6.87 -3.79
N ASP A 154 5.22 -5.73 -3.64
CA ASP A 154 5.49 -4.72 -4.66
C ASP A 154 6.81 -3.98 -4.34
N ARG A 155 7.24 -3.08 -5.22
CA ARG A 155 8.54 -2.40 -5.21
C ARG A 155 8.77 -1.50 -4.02
N GLN A 156 9.98 -1.54 -3.50
CA GLN A 156 10.46 -0.73 -2.39
C GLN A 156 11.72 0.03 -2.83
N GLY A 157 11.67 1.35 -2.72
CA GLY A 157 12.69 2.22 -3.27
C GLY A 157 12.54 2.46 -4.78
N PHE A 158 13.34 3.39 -5.27
CA PHE A 158 13.40 3.83 -6.66
C PHE A 158 14.82 4.28 -7.00
N THR A 159 15.38 3.69 -8.05
CA THR A 159 16.70 3.98 -8.59
C THR A 159 16.62 4.24 -10.09
N GLU A 160 17.74 4.61 -10.72
CA GLU A 160 17.77 4.74 -12.17
C GLU A 160 17.40 3.42 -12.89
N ASP A 161 17.66 2.26 -12.30
CA ASP A 161 17.35 0.95 -12.91
C ASP A 161 15.83 0.72 -13.04
N ASP A 162 15.04 1.44 -12.26
CA ASP A 162 13.58 1.40 -12.27
C ASP A 162 12.95 2.31 -13.34
N LEU A 163 13.74 3.16 -14.02
CA LEU A 163 13.24 4.05 -15.07
C LEU A 163 12.87 3.28 -16.34
N ILE A 164 11.75 3.65 -16.97
CA ILE A 164 11.33 3.11 -18.27
C ILE A 164 12.46 3.16 -19.31
N ASP A 165 12.60 2.06 -20.04
CA ASP A 165 13.71 1.83 -20.96
C ASP A 165 13.29 1.07 -22.23
N TRP A 166 12.01 1.08 -22.58
CA TRP A 166 11.47 0.46 -23.80
C TRP A 166 12.25 0.82 -25.08
N THR A 167 12.79 2.04 -25.15
CA THR A 167 13.70 2.46 -26.21
C THR A 167 14.83 3.33 -25.61
N PRO A 168 15.99 3.45 -26.30
CA PRO A 168 17.05 4.35 -25.88
C PRO A 168 16.61 5.83 -25.78
N GLU A 169 15.71 6.27 -26.65
CA GLU A 169 15.14 7.63 -26.60
C GLU A 169 14.31 7.84 -25.34
N ILE A 170 13.42 6.89 -25.02
CA ILE A 170 12.61 6.94 -23.79
C ILE A 170 13.52 6.94 -22.55
N ARG A 171 14.55 6.10 -22.53
CA ARG A 171 15.50 6.03 -21.42
C ARG A 171 16.22 7.36 -21.20
N ALA A 172 16.69 8.00 -22.28
CA ALA A 172 17.36 9.29 -22.20
C ALA A 172 16.42 10.39 -21.65
N LEU A 173 15.17 10.44 -22.14
CA LEU A 173 14.16 11.37 -21.63
C LEU A 173 13.81 11.10 -20.17
N ALA A 174 13.79 9.84 -19.74
CA ALA A 174 13.51 9.47 -18.36
C ALA A 174 14.63 9.92 -17.42
N LEU A 175 15.91 9.78 -17.84
CA LEU A 175 17.07 10.28 -17.10
C LEU A 175 17.05 11.81 -16.98
N GLU A 176 16.80 12.52 -18.08
CA GLU A 176 16.66 13.99 -18.07
C GLU A 176 15.55 14.44 -17.12
N ALA A 177 14.42 13.72 -17.10
CA ALA A 177 13.26 14.10 -16.31
C ALA A 177 13.47 14.01 -14.79
N ILE A 178 14.48 13.25 -14.32
CA ILE A 178 14.78 13.08 -12.89
C ILE A 178 15.91 13.96 -12.37
N GLU A 179 16.65 14.71 -13.22
CA GLU A 179 17.85 15.48 -12.81
C GLU A 179 17.60 16.46 -11.65
N GLY A 180 16.37 16.95 -11.49
CA GLY A 180 15.97 17.86 -10.41
C GLY A 180 15.50 17.19 -9.11
N PHE A 181 15.68 15.88 -8.96
CA PHE A 181 15.18 15.12 -7.81
C PHE A 181 16.25 14.22 -7.20
N ARG A 182 16.12 13.97 -5.90
CA ARG A 182 16.79 12.85 -5.24
C ARG A 182 16.05 11.55 -5.56
N LEU A 183 16.75 10.43 -5.55
CA LEU A 183 16.17 9.10 -5.67
C LEU A 183 16.16 8.41 -4.31
N ALA A 184 15.19 7.51 -4.08
CA ALA A 184 15.06 6.74 -2.84
C ALA A 184 15.63 5.31 -2.99
N PRO A 185 16.94 5.06 -2.84
CA PRO A 185 17.50 3.71 -2.98
C PRO A 185 17.02 2.73 -1.90
N SER A 186 16.43 3.24 -0.82
CA SER A 186 15.82 2.46 0.26
C SER A 186 14.38 2.92 0.48
N VAL A 187 13.50 2.01 0.92
CA VAL A 187 12.12 2.32 1.30
C VAL A 187 12.09 3.47 2.32
N TYR A 188 12.91 3.40 3.37
CA TYR A 188 12.98 4.45 4.40
C TYR A 188 13.92 5.62 4.03
N THR A 189 14.05 5.95 2.74
CA THR A 189 14.72 7.20 2.36
C THR A 189 13.81 8.37 2.77
N PRO A 190 14.27 9.31 3.63
CA PRO A 190 13.40 10.35 4.15
C PRO A 190 13.00 11.39 3.09
N PRO A 191 11.89 12.12 3.30
CA PRO A 191 11.55 13.31 2.50
C PRO A 191 12.65 14.37 2.48
N SER A 192 12.62 15.27 1.50
CA SER A 192 13.50 16.44 1.44
C SER A 192 12.71 17.72 1.16
N LEU A 193 13.34 18.88 1.37
CA LEU A 193 12.72 20.16 1.05
C LEU A 193 12.43 20.31 -0.45
N ALA A 194 11.40 21.11 -0.78
CA ALA A 194 11.07 21.52 -2.14
C ALA A 194 12.10 22.48 -2.75
N ASP A 195 12.86 23.15 -1.89
CA ASP A 195 13.92 24.10 -2.16
C ASP A 195 15.22 23.69 -1.45
N ALA A 196 15.59 22.41 -1.58
CA ALA A 196 16.78 21.87 -0.92
C ALA A 196 18.08 22.56 -1.39
N ASP A 197 19.07 22.65 -0.50
CA ASP A 197 20.36 23.33 -0.75
C ASP A 197 21.16 22.74 -1.91
N ASP A 198 20.93 21.46 -2.24
CA ASP A 198 21.54 20.79 -3.40
C ASP A 198 20.84 21.08 -4.73
N GLY A 199 19.81 21.94 -4.72
CA GLY A 199 19.03 22.34 -5.89
C GLY A 199 17.93 21.34 -6.28
N THR A 200 17.75 20.26 -5.52
CA THR A 200 16.66 19.31 -5.73
C THR A 200 15.36 19.79 -5.10
N ARG A 201 14.23 19.23 -5.55
CA ARG A 201 12.89 19.66 -5.13
C ARG A 201 12.08 18.58 -4.40
N GLY A 202 12.74 17.53 -3.93
CA GLY A 202 12.08 16.38 -3.31
C GLY A 202 12.74 15.05 -3.69
N VAL A 203 12.24 13.99 -3.07
CA VAL A 203 12.70 12.62 -3.29
C VAL A 203 11.67 11.83 -4.10
N LEU A 204 12.09 11.26 -5.22
CA LEU A 204 11.30 10.29 -5.98
C LEU A 204 11.32 8.94 -5.27
N THR A 205 10.16 8.45 -4.86
CA THR A 205 10.06 7.24 -4.02
C THR A 205 8.93 6.30 -4.41
N LEU A 206 9.16 5.01 -4.12
CA LEU A 206 8.17 3.96 -4.08
C LEU A 206 8.28 3.21 -2.74
N PRO A 207 7.14 2.82 -2.13
CA PRO A 207 5.79 3.20 -2.54
C PRO A 207 5.51 4.69 -2.29
N SER A 208 4.44 5.22 -2.89
CA SER A 208 3.93 6.56 -2.54
C SER A 208 3.44 6.62 -1.08
N ALA A 209 3.14 7.82 -0.58
CA ALA A 209 2.36 8.03 0.65
C ALA A 209 1.02 7.24 0.68
N THR A 210 0.41 7.04 -0.50
CA THR A 210 -0.81 6.23 -0.58
C THR A 210 -0.55 4.72 -0.52
N GLY A 211 0.72 4.28 -0.42
CA GLY A 211 1.13 2.89 -0.33
C GLY A 211 1.01 2.09 -1.62
N GLY A 212 1.58 0.87 -1.65
CA GLY A 212 1.22 -0.11 -2.68
C GLY A 212 -0.13 -0.74 -2.42
N ALA A 213 -0.42 -1.20 -1.20
CA ALA A 213 -1.79 -1.44 -0.73
C ALA A 213 -2.33 -0.23 0.05
N ASN A 214 -3.65 -0.11 0.10
CA ASN A 214 -4.38 0.87 0.91
C ASN A 214 -5.70 0.23 1.43
N TRP A 215 -6.78 1.00 1.49
CA TRP A 215 -8.11 0.58 1.97
C TRP A 215 -8.72 -0.61 1.23
N GLU A 216 -8.25 -0.93 0.02
CA GLU A 216 -8.73 -2.06 -0.78
C GLU A 216 -8.45 -3.42 -0.13
N GLY A 217 -7.50 -3.48 0.82
CA GLY A 217 -7.18 -4.68 1.58
C GLY A 217 -6.65 -5.83 0.72
N SER A 218 -6.79 -7.04 1.25
CA SER A 218 -6.35 -8.29 0.62
C SER A 218 -7.41 -9.38 0.80
N ALA A 219 -7.26 -10.50 0.09
CA ALA A 219 -8.15 -11.65 0.24
C ALA A 219 -7.33 -12.89 0.55
N ILE A 220 -7.75 -13.69 1.53
CA ILE A 220 -7.12 -14.98 1.83
C ILE A 220 -8.08 -16.13 1.55
N ASP A 221 -7.55 -17.21 0.96
CA ASP A 221 -8.23 -18.49 0.91
C ASP A 221 -7.77 -19.36 2.11
N PRO A 222 -8.61 -19.55 3.13
CA PRO A 222 -8.22 -20.29 4.33
C PRO A 222 -8.02 -21.80 4.08
N GLU A 223 -8.59 -22.37 3.01
CA GLU A 223 -8.40 -23.79 2.68
C GLU A 223 -6.97 -24.07 2.18
N THR A 224 -6.35 -23.10 1.50
CA THR A 224 -5.02 -23.23 0.92
C THR A 224 -3.95 -22.41 1.66
N GLY A 225 -4.35 -21.39 2.42
CA GLY A 225 -3.44 -20.44 3.05
C GLY A 225 -2.83 -19.42 2.07
N ILE A 226 -3.40 -19.26 0.88
CA ILE A 226 -2.91 -18.31 -0.12
C ILE A 226 -3.55 -16.94 0.11
N LEU A 227 -2.70 -15.93 0.31
CA LEU A 227 -3.07 -14.52 0.38
C LEU A 227 -2.89 -13.87 -0.99
N TYR A 228 -3.90 -13.13 -1.45
CA TYR A 228 -3.88 -12.34 -2.68
C TYR A 228 -3.84 -10.87 -2.30
N VAL A 229 -2.79 -10.17 -2.74
CA VAL A 229 -2.58 -8.76 -2.41
C VAL A 229 -2.64 -7.94 -3.70
N PRO A 230 -3.66 -7.07 -3.87
CA PRO A 230 -3.65 -6.06 -4.90
C PRO A 230 -2.68 -4.94 -4.50
N SER A 231 -1.93 -4.43 -5.48
CA SER A 231 -1.01 -3.33 -5.24
C SER A 231 -0.93 -2.34 -6.39
N ARG A 232 -0.54 -1.12 -6.04
CA ARG A 232 -0.38 0.04 -6.92
C ARG A 232 1.05 0.52 -6.90
N THR A 233 1.72 0.43 -8.05
CA THR A 233 3.04 1.03 -8.25
C THR A 233 2.88 2.43 -8.84
N ALA A 234 2.75 3.42 -7.96
CA ALA A 234 2.68 4.83 -8.33
C ALA A 234 3.86 5.59 -7.72
N LEU A 235 4.76 6.09 -8.57
CA LEU A 235 5.88 6.92 -8.14
C LEU A 235 5.34 8.23 -7.55
N ALA A 236 5.92 8.67 -6.43
CA ALA A 236 5.58 9.93 -5.79
C ALA A 236 6.82 10.79 -5.59
N VAL A 237 6.60 12.09 -5.32
CA VAL A 237 7.64 12.97 -4.79
C VAL A 237 7.34 13.22 -3.32
N MET A 238 8.25 12.81 -2.42
CA MET A 238 8.25 13.22 -1.03
C MET A 238 9.01 14.53 -0.92
N SER A 239 8.26 15.62 -0.84
CA SER A 239 8.75 16.99 -0.81
C SER A 239 8.08 17.73 0.34
N LEU A 240 8.87 18.51 1.08
CA LEU A 240 8.45 19.28 2.24
C LEU A 240 8.56 20.79 2.00
N GLY A 241 7.67 21.56 2.60
CA GLY A 241 7.71 23.01 2.59
C GLY A 241 6.87 23.59 3.74
N LYS A 242 7.02 24.88 4.00
CA LYS A 242 6.18 25.58 4.98
C LYS A 242 4.79 25.82 4.36
N ASP A 243 3.76 25.43 5.09
CA ASP A 243 2.40 25.89 4.86
C ASP A 243 2.10 27.00 5.89
N GLU A 244 1.84 28.21 5.40
CA GLU A 244 1.57 29.39 6.25
C GLU A 244 0.23 29.29 6.98
N ASP A 245 -0.67 28.42 6.52
CA ASP A 245 -1.96 28.15 7.16
C ASP A 245 -1.89 26.98 8.16
N SER A 246 -0.71 26.40 8.39
CA SER A 246 -0.47 25.26 9.28
C SER A 246 0.37 25.64 10.50
N ASP A 247 -0.02 25.11 11.66
CA ASP A 247 0.76 25.20 12.89
C ASP A 247 2.02 24.32 12.85
N LEU A 248 2.05 23.26 12.02
CA LEU A 248 3.24 22.43 11.80
C LEU A 248 4.36 23.22 11.14
N ASP A 249 5.61 22.95 11.52
CA ASP A 249 6.77 23.62 10.95
C ASP A 249 6.92 23.33 9.45
N LEU A 250 6.75 22.09 9.03
CA LEU A 250 6.74 21.69 7.63
C LEU A 250 5.61 20.69 7.36
N SER A 251 5.15 20.68 6.10
CA SER A 251 4.18 19.73 5.60
C SER A 251 4.49 19.37 4.15
N ALA A 252 3.65 18.54 3.52
CA ALA A 252 3.79 18.20 2.11
C ALA A 252 3.83 19.46 1.23
N ALA A 253 4.91 19.64 0.47
CA ALA A 253 5.05 20.79 -0.41
C ALA A 253 4.01 20.77 -1.54
N PHE A 254 3.44 21.95 -1.82
CA PHE A 254 2.53 22.13 -2.95
C PHE A 254 3.29 22.41 -4.25
N GLY A 255 2.75 21.92 -5.37
CA GLY A 255 3.22 22.27 -6.71
C GLY A 255 4.35 21.40 -7.27
N VAL A 256 4.97 20.55 -6.47
CA VAL A 256 5.96 19.58 -6.97
C VAL A 256 5.25 18.36 -7.56
N ARG A 257 5.50 18.08 -8.84
CA ARG A 257 4.85 17.00 -9.58
C ARG A 257 5.86 15.92 -9.95
N VAL A 258 5.38 14.68 -9.93
CA VAL A 258 6.11 13.53 -10.47
C VAL A 258 6.38 13.78 -11.95
N PRO A 259 7.64 13.67 -12.42
CA PRO A 259 7.99 13.86 -13.82
C PRO A 259 7.37 12.76 -14.70
N ARG A 260 7.19 13.09 -15.99
CA ARG A 260 6.63 12.17 -17.01
C ARG A 260 7.43 12.30 -18.31
N VAL A 261 7.49 11.22 -19.08
CA VAL A 261 8.08 11.22 -20.43
C VAL A 261 6.96 11.29 -21.46
N GLN A 262 6.70 12.48 -22.00
CA GLN A 262 5.64 12.72 -23.00
C GLN A 262 4.26 12.15 -22.59
N GLY A 263 3.97 12.12 -21.29
CA GLY A 263 2.72 11.60 -20.71
C GLY A 263 2.82 10.18 -20.13
N LEU A 264 3.89 9.45 -20.43
CA LEU A 264 4.21 8.14 -19.84
C LEU A 264 4.70 8.29 -18.39
N GLU A 265 4.37 7.32 -17.55
CA GLU A 265 4.96 7.17 -16.22
C GLU A 265 6.46 6.85 -16.36
N ILE A 266 7.32 7.46 -15.55
CA ILE A 266 8.77 7.24 -15.65
C ILE A 266 9.23 5.91 -15.03
N VAL A 267 8.43 5.30 -14.17
CA VAL A 267 8.73 4.00 -13.56
C VAL A 267 8.37 2.87 -14.52
N LYS A 268 9.15 1.79 -14.57
CA LYS A 268 8.83 0.58 -15.35
C LYS A 268 7.47 -0.01 -14.92
N PRO A 269 6.67 -0.61 -15.82
CA PRO A 269 5.50 -1.41 -15.44
C PRO A 269 5.90 -2.75 -14.77
N PRO A 270 4.94 -3.52 -14.21
CA PRO A 270 3.52 -3.20 -14.09
C PRO A 270 3.22 -2.12 -13.05
N TYR A 271 2.24 -1.28 -13.38
CA TYR A 271 1.77 -0.15 -12.58
C TYR A 271 0.73 -0.53 -11.53
N GLY A 272 0.10 -1.69 -11.70
CA GLY A 272 -0.74 -2.32 -10.71
C GLY A 272 -0.62 -3.83 -10.85
N ARG A 273 -0.69 -4.54 -9.72
CA ARG A 273 -0.40 -5.97 -9.62
C ARG A 273 -1.43 -6.66 -8.75
N ILE A 274 -1.58 -7.96 -8.95
CA ILE A 274 -2.12 -8.90 -7.96
C ILE A 274 -1.01 -9.92 -7.68
N THR A 275 -0.55 -10.00 -6.43
CA THR A 275 0.50 -10.93 -5.99
C THR A 275 -0.12 -12.00 -5.10
N ALA A 276 0.09 -13.28 -5.45
CA ALA A 276 -0.33 -14.41 -4.63
C ALA A 276 0.83 -14.92 -3.78
N ILE A 277 0.59 -15.10 -2.48
CA ILE A 277 1.61 -15.46 -1.48
C ILE A 277 1.11 -16.69 -0.71
N ASP A 278 1.89 -17.76 -0.70
CA ASP A 278 1.64 -18.89 0.20
C ASP A 278 2.04 -18.52 1.62
N MET A 279 1.08 -18.24 2.50
CA MET A 279 1.38 -17.87 3.88
C MET A 279 1.85 -19.07 4.72
N ASN A 280 1.80 -20.29 4.18
CA ASN A 280 2.44 -21.43 4.82
C ASN A 280 3.97 -21.37 4.77
N SER A 281 4.57 -20.80 3.72
CA SER A 281 6.03 -20.71 3.57
C SER A 281 6.56 -19.27 3.54
N GLY A 282 5.72 -18.32 3.12
CA GLY A 282 6.06 -16.94 2.80
C GLY A 282 6.49 -16.73 1.34
N ASP A 283 6.35 -17.75 0.48
CA ASP A 283 6.79 -17.67 -0.92
C ASP A 283 5.73 -17.02 -1.81
N HIS A 284 6.18 -16.23 -2.78
CA HIS A 284 5.31 -15.74 -3.86
C HIS A 284 5.06 -16.87 -4.85
N LEU A 285 3.78 -17.12 -5.16
CA LEU A 285 3.38 -18.16 -6.10
C LEU A 285 3.34 -17.63 -7.52
N TRP A 286 2.72 -16.47 -7.70
CA TRP A 286 2.60 -15.79 -8.99
C TRP A 286 2.28 -14.30 -8.78
N MET A 287 2.51 -13.52 -9.83
CA MET A 287 2.09 -12.12 -9.92
C MET A 287 1.54 -11.85 -11.32
N ILE A 288 0.40 -11.16 -11.39
CA ILE A 288 -0.18 -10.68 -12.65
C ILE A 288 -0.39 -9.17 -12.60
N ALA A 289 -0.32 -8.50 -13.75
CA ALA A 289 -0.79 -7.13 -13.87
C ALA A 289 -2.31 -7.08 -13.61
N ASN A 290 -2.78 -6.07 -12.90
CA ASN A 290 -4.18 -5.91 -12.50
C ASN A 290 -5.13 -5.58 -13.67
N ALA A 291 -4.58 -5.08 -14.78
CA ALA A 291 -5.31 -4.60 -15.94
C ALA A 291 -4.49 -4.75 -17.23
N ASP A 292 -5.14 -4.57 -18.37
CA ASP A 292 -4.45 -4.52 -19.66
C ASP A 292 -3.64 -3.23 -19.84
N THR A 293 -2.75 -3.23 -20.84
CA THR A 293 -2.03 -2.01 -21.22
C THR A 293 -3.03 -0.98 -21.75
N PRO A 294 -3.11 0.22 -21.16
CA PRO A 294 -4.07 1.24 -21.56
C PRO A 294 -3.74 1.82 -22.95
N ASP A 295 -4.77 2.30 -23.66
CA ASP A 295 -4.65 2.80 -25.04
C ASP A 295 -3.64 3.95 -25.19
N GLN A 296 -3.46 4.76 -24.15
CA GLN A 296 -2.46 5.84 -24.14
C GLN A 296 -1.03 5.31 -24.29
N ILE A 297 -0.74 4.10 -23.78
CA ILE A 297 0.56 3.45 -23.90
C ILE A 297 0.64 2.70 -25.23
N LYS A 298 -0.37 1.88 -25.57
CA LYS A 298 -0.42 1.11 -26.83
C LYS A 298 -0.24 1.99 -28.07
N ASN A 299 -0.85 3.17 -28.07
CA ASN A 299 -0.85 4.09 -29.21
C ASN A 299 0.18 5.23 -29.06
N HIS A 300 1.12 5.12 -28.12
CA HIS A 300 2.11 6.18 -27.89
C HIS A 300 3.12 6.25 -29.04
N ARG A 301 3.38 7.46 -29.57
CA ARG A 301 4.30 7.67 -30.70
C ARG A 301 5.70 7.10 -30.48
N LEU A 302 6.24 7.21 -29.26
CA LEU A 302 7.57 6.68 -28.92
C LEU A 302 7.63 5.15 -28.80
N LEU A 303 6.48 4.48 -28.87
CA LEU A 303 6.35 3.03 -28.68
C LEU A 303 5.87 2.33 -29.98
N GLU A 304 5.88 3.04 -31.12
CA GLU A 304 5.55 2.44 -32.41
C GLU A 304 6.53 1.31 -32.74
N GLY A 305 6.00 0.09 -32.95
CA GLY A 305 6.79 -1.10 -33.23
C GLY A 305 7.52 -1.71 -32.02
N VAL A 306 7.27 -1.20 -30.80
CA VAL A 306 7.76 -1.78 -29.56
C VAL A 306 6.77 -2.84 -29.07
N ASP A 307 7.27 -4.01 -28.72
CA ASP A 307 6.47 -5.02 -28.02
C ASP A 307 6.37 -4.66 -26.53
N ILE A 308 5.14 -4.51 -26.04
CA ILE A 308 4.86 -4.07 -24.67
C ILE A 308 4.06 -5.16 -23.98
N GLU A 309 4.65 -5.73 -22.94
CA GLU A 309 3.94 -6.63 -22.04
C GLU A 309 2.78 -5.93 -21.32
N ARG A 310 1.96 -6.71 -20.63
CA ARG A 310 0.79 -6.20 -19.91
C ARG A 310 1.22 -5.24 -18.79
N THR A 311 0.99 -3.94 -18.98
CA THR A 311 1.53 -2.94 -18.06
C THR A 311 0.72 -2.75 -16.79
N GLY A 312 -0.52 -3.25 -16.72
CA GLY A 312 -1.43 -2.87 -15.65
C GLY A 312 -1.68 -1.36 -15.62
N ILE A 313 -2.36 -0.94 -14.57
CA ILE A 313 -2.79 0.45 -14.36
C ILE A 313 -2.62 0.76 -12.87
N PRO A 314 -2.14 1.96 -12.48
CA PRO A 314 -1.92 2.31 -11.09
C PRO A 314 -3.25 2.67 -10.40
N THR A 315 -4.10 1.65 -10.23
CA THR A 315 -5.42 1.72 -9.61
C THR A 315 -5.48 0.85 -8.35
N ARG A 316 -6.51 1.10 -7.55
CA ARG A 316 -6.85 0.36 -6.33
C ARG A 316 -7.81 -0.75 -6.69
N SER A 317 -7.27 -1.93 -6.97
CA SER A 317 -8.06 -3.10 -7.37
C SER A 317 -8.69 -3.74 -6.13
N GLY A 318 -10.01 -3.64 -5.98
CA GLY A 318 -10.69 -4.43 -4.96
C GLY A 318 -10.92 -5.85 -5.46
N ILE A 319 -10.70 -6.83 -4.60
CA ILE A 319 -10.72 -8.25 -4.93
C ILE A 319 -11.54 -9.03 -3.92
N PHE A 320 -11.98 -10.23 -4.29
CA PHE A 320 -12.39 -11.25 -3.32
C PHE A 320 -12.10 -12.64 -3.86
N VAL A 321 -11.90 -13.61 -2.97
CA VAL A 321 -11.63 -15.00 -3.34
C VAL A 321 -12.78 -15.91 -2.89
N THR A 322 -13.05 -16.92 -3.70
CA THR A 322 -13.99 -18.00 -3.40
C THR A 322 -13.25 -19.32 -3.30
N LYS A 323 -14.00 -20.40 -3.01
CA LYS A 323 -13.44 -21.75 -3.03
C LYS A 323 -12.78 -22.12 -4.38
N THR A 324 -13.20 -21.52 -5.49
CA THR A 324 -12.74 -21.90 -6.83
C THR A 324 -11.96 -20.80 -7.55
N LEU A 325 -12.40 -19.56 -7.46
CA LEU A 325 -11.90 -18.45 -8.28
C LEU A 325 -11.53 -17.24 -7.43
N LEU A 326 -10.53 -16.49 -7.91
CA LEU A 326 -10.25 -15.14 -7.48
C LEU A 326 -10.97 -14.17 -8.42
N PHE A 327 -11.59 -13.13 -7.87
CA PHE A 327 -12.23 -12.09 -8.66
C PHE A 327 -11.52 -10.75 -8.47
N VAL A 328 -11.26 -10.06 -9.58
CA VAL A 328 -10.39 -8.87 -9.63
C VAL A 328 -11.03 -7.80 -10.50
N GLY A 329 -11.33 -6.63 -9.94
CA GLY A 329 -11.73 -5.48 -10.76
C GLY A 329 -10.59 -4.49 -10.96
N GLU A 330 -10.64 -3.73 -12.06
CA GLU A 330 -9.59 -2.75 -12.34
C GLU A 330 -9.58 -1.57 -11.36
N GLY A 331 -10.69 -1.31 -10.68
CA GLY A 331 -10.74 -0.33 -9.59
C GLY A 331 -10.71 1.13 -10.04
N THR A 332 -10.30 2.02 -9.13
CA THR A 332 -10.21 3.48 -9.35
C THR A 332 -8.84 4.04 -8.95
N GLY A 333 -8.62 5.34 -9.13
CA GLY A 333 -7.41 6.05 -8.63
C GLY A 333 -6.28 6.23 -9.66
N GLY A 334 -6.38 5.60 -10.83
CA GLY A 334 -5.47 5.79 -11.96
C GLY A 334 -6.20 6.11 -13.25
N ARG A 335 -5.50 6.76 -14.20
CA ARG A 335 -6.01 6.97 -15.56
C ARG A 335 -5.90 5.69 -16.36
N GLY A 336 -6.89 5.42 -17.21
CA GLY A 336 -6.89 4.28 -18.14
C GLY A 336 -7.66 3.06 -17.67
N ALA A 337 -8.14 3.01 -16.41
CA ALA A 337 -8.97 1.90 -15.94
C ALA A 337 -10.21 1.73 -16.79
N SER A 338 -10.46 0.49 -17.19
CA SER A 338 -11.64 0.04 -17.91
C SER A 338 -12.64 -0.59 -16.94
N PRO A 339 -13.94 -0.52 -17.23
CA PRO A 339 -14.98 -1.08 -16.37
C PRO A 339 -15.05 -2.60 -16.58
N ILE A 340 -13.99 -3.31 -16.21
CA ILE A 340 -13.82 -4.75 -16.40
C ILE A 340 -13.66 -5.41 -15.03
N PHE A 341 -14.35 -6.54 -14.87
CA PHE A 341 -14.22 -7.45 -13.74
C PHE A 341 -13.74 -8.81 -14.23
N ARG A 342 -12.70 -9.36 -13.62
CA ARG A 342 -12.04 -10.59 -14.08
C ARG A 342 -12.26 -11.74 -13.10
N ALA A 343 -12.55 -12.91 -13.64
CA ALA A 343 -12.44 -14.17 -12.92
C ALA A 343 -11.08 -14.80 -13.26
N VAL A 344 -10.32 -15.11 -12.22
CA VAL A 344 -8.94 -15.55 -12.28
C VAL A 344 -8.81 -16.92 -11.63
N ASP A 345 -8.08 -17.83 -12.26
CA ASP A 345 -7.64 -19.07 -11.63
C ASP A 345 -6.74 -18.71 -10.45
N LYS A 346 -7.22 -18.97 -9.23
CA LYS A 346 -6.53 -18.52 -8.02
C LYS A 346 -5.19 -19.24 -7.78
N ALA A 347 -4.98 -20.41 -8.38
CA ALA A 347 -3.74 -21.17 -8.22
C ALA A 347 -2.64 -20.68 -9.18
N THR A 348 -3.01 -20.16 -10.34
CA THR A 348 -2.06 -19.85 -11.43
C THR A 348 -2.02 -18.37 -11.85
N GLY A 349 -3.04 -17.59 -11.53
CA GLY A 349 -3.20 -16.21 -12.00
C GLY A 349 -3.76 -16.10 -13.42
N GLU A 350 -4.11 -17.21 -14.09
CA GLU A 350 -4.69 -17.19 -15.43
C GLU A 350 -6.07 -16.51 -15.42
N ILE A 351 -6.31 -15.57 -16.34
CA ILE A 351 -7.63 -14.97 -16.52
C ILE A 351 -8.51 -15.95 -17.27
N ILE A 352 -9.56 -16.44 -16.61
CA ILE A 352 -10.50 -17.40 -17.16
C ILE A 352 -11.65 -16.69 -17.89
N ALA A 353 -12.12 -15.57 -17.33
CA ALA A 353 -13.22 -14.80 -17.90
C ALA A 353 -13.13 -13.33 -17.54
N GLU A 354 -13.75 -12.51 -18.38
CA GLU A 354 -13.95 -11.08 -18.17
C GLU A 354 -15.45 -10.77 -18.21
N LEU A 355 -15.87 -9.83 -17.36
CA LEU A 355 -17.23 -9.33 -17.26
C LEU A 355 -17.20 -7.81 -17.42
N ASP A 356 -18.03 -7.31 -18.32
CA ASP A 356 -18.22 -5.87 -18.50
C ASP A 356 -19.05 -5.32 -17.33
N LEU A 357 -18.52 -4.27 -16.70
CA LEU A 357 -19.22 -3.43 -15.74
C LEU A 357 -19.78 -2.19 -16.46
N PRO A 358 -20.89 -1.61 -15.96
CA PRO A 358 -21.40 -0.36 -16.52
C PRO A 358 -20.52 0.86 -16.18
N ASN A 359 -19.65 0.75 -15.17
CA ASN A 359 -18.67 1.75 -14.78
C ASN A 359 -17.53 1.10 -13.98
N ASN A 360 -16.48 1.87 -13.63
CA ASN A 360 -15.35 1.35 -12.87
C ASN A 360 -15.78 0.94 -11.47
N GLN A 361 -15.22 -0.18 -10.98
CA GLN A 361 -15.42 -0.63 -9.62
C GLN A 361 -14.89 0.41 -8.63
N SER A 362 -15.76 0.95 -7.78
CA SER A 362 -15.41 1.99 -6.81
C SER A 362 -15.60 1.57 -5.35
N GLY A 363 -15.99 0.32 -5.11
CA GLY A 363 -16.04 -0.29 -3.77
C GLY A 363 -15.50 -1.71 -3.79
N LEU A 364 -15.41 -2.34 -2.61
CA LEU A 364 -15.00 -3.74 -2.52
C LEU A 364 -16.09 -4.66 -3.08
N PRO A 365 -15.73 -5.62 -3.96
CA PRO A 365 -16.66 -6.61 -4.45
C PRO A 365 -16.98 -7.63 -3.35
N PHE A 366 -18.19 -8.19 -3.40
CA PHE A 366 -18.66 -9.22 -2.48
C PHE A 366 -19.56 -10.22 -3.21
N THR A 367 -19.83 -11.35 -2.55
CA THR A 367 -20.75 -12.38 -3.07
C THR A 367 -21.77 -12.77 -2.02
N TYR A 368 -22.96 -13.15 -2.46
CA TYR A 368 -24.04 -13.63 -1.59
C TYR A 368 -24.91 -14.64 -2.33
N GLU A 369 -25.71 -15.41 -1.60
CA GLU A 369 -26.72 -16.30 -2.17
C GLU A 369 -28.12 -15.75 -1.90
N HIS A 370 -28.98 -15.80 -2.92
CA HIS A 370 -30.41 -15.52 -2.78
C HIS A 370 -31.20 -16.51 -3.63
N ASP A 371 -32.19 -17.16 -3.02
CA ASP A 371 -33.04 -18.20 -3.65
C ASP A 371 -32.24 -19.32 -4.36
N GLY A 372 -31.16 -19.77 -3.72
CA GLY A 372 -30.29 -20.86 -4.23
C GLY A 372 -29.39 -20.45 -5.39
N LYS A 373 -29.29 -19.15 -5.68
CA LYS A 373 -28.43 -18.60 -6.73
C LYS A 373 -27.36 -17.69 -6.14
N GLN A 374 -26.11 -17.88 -6.55
CA GLN A 374 -25.00 -17.03 -6.15
C GLN A 374 -24.95 -15.77 -7.01
N TYR A 375 -24.69 -14.64 -6.36
CA TYR A 375 -24.53 -13.33 -6.99
C TYR A 375 -23.15 -12.77 -6.69
N LEU A 376 -22.58 -12.07 -7.66
CA LEU A 376 -21.41 -11.21 -7.49
C LEU A 376 -21.90 -9.76 -7.49
N ALA A 377 -21.52 -8.97 -6.49
CA ALA A 377 -21.96 -7.58 -6.39
C ALA A 377 -20.83 -6.63 -6.03
N MET A 378 -20.94 -5.40 -6.51
CA MET A 378 -19.95 -4.33 -6.25
C MET A 378 -20.55 -2.96 -6.52
N PHE A 379 -20.00 -1.95 -5.86
CA PHE A 379 -20.28 -0.57 -6.20
C PHE A 379 -19.45 -0.13 -7.40
N VAL A 380 -20.07 0.59 -8.32
CA VAL A 380 -19.43 1.17 -9.50
C VAL A 380 -19.70 2.67 -9.56
N SER A 381 -18.71 3.46 -9.96
CA SER A 381 -18.86 4.90 -10.17
C SER A 381 -17.70 5.47 -10.99
N GLY A 382 -17.92 6.64 -11.59
CA GLY A 382 -16.92 7.31 -12.42
C GLY A 382 -17.54 8.25 -13.44
N GLY A 383 -16.71 9.11 -14.05
CA GLY A 383 -17.13 9.95 -15.18
C GLY A 383 -18.23 10.98 -14.86
N GLY A 384 -18.40 11.37 -13.59
CA GLY A 384 -19.45 12.28 -13.16
C GLY A 384 -20.85 11.65 -13.05
N GLN A 385 -20.96 10.32 -13.17
CA GLN A 385 -22.20 9.58 -12.96
C GLN A 385 -22.40 9.23 -11.48
N ALA A 386 -23.67 9.01 -11.09
CA ALA A 386 -24.00 8.56 -9.74
C ALA A 386 -23.43 7.16 -9.48
N ALA A 387 -23.08 6.88 -8.22
CA ALA A 387 -22.66 5.55 -7.81
C ALA A 387 -23.83 4.57 -7.84
N GLU A 388 -23.59 3.36 -8.32
CA GLU A 388 -24.58 2.29 -8.44
C GLU A 388 -24.08 1.01 -7.77
N LEU A 389 -24.99 0.20 -7.24
CA LEU A 389 -24.71 -1.18 -6.84
C LEU A 389 -25.14 -2.11 -7.98
N VAL A 390 -24.18 -2.85 -8.53
CA VAL A 390 -24.43 -3.82 -9.61
C VAL A 390 -24.34 -5.23 -9.03
N ALA A 391 -25.23 -6.12 -9.46
CA ALA A 391 -25.23 -7.53 -9.09
C ALA A 391 -25.37 -8.44 -10.32
N TYR A 392 -24.44 -9.36 -10.50
CA TYR A 392 -24.43 -10.38 -11.55
C TYR A 392 -24.80 -11.73 -10.95
N ALA A 393 -25.83 -12.36 -11.50
CA ALA A 393 -26.23 -13.70 -11.09
C ALA A 393 -25.34 -14.73 -11.81
N LEU A 394 -24.68 -15.62 -11.06
CA LEU A 394 -23.88 -16.70 -11.64
C LEU A 394 -24.78 -17.79 -12.25
N PRO A 395 -24.32 -18.52 -13.30
CA PRO A 395 -25.13 -19.51 -14.02
C PRO A 395 -25.85 -20.54 -13.14
#